data_AF-A0A1K2IPE4-F1
#
_entry.id   AF-A0A1K2IPE4-F1
#
_cell.length_a   1.000
_cell.length_b   1.000
_cell.length_c   1.000
_cell.angle_alpha   90.00
_cell.angle_beta   90.00
_cell.angle_gamma   90.00
#
_symmetry.space_group_name_H-M   'P 1'
#
loop_
_entity.id
_entity.type
_entity.pdbx_description
1 polymer ?
#
loop_
_entity_poly.entity_id
_entity_poly.type
_entity_poly.pdbx_seq_one_letter_code
_entity_poly.pdbx_strand_id
1 'polypeptide(L)'
;MINTSYNKLVPFLIFISLIFNCKNFNKSNQETLDYTEKKSNKFIDYTTVSMEFKGPDTIPSGWNSIKYENKSNETHFLVFEKYPEGKTIDSTKSQVFPVFDKGMDLINAGKNEEGFTAFNSLPAWFFQVAFNGGVGLVSPNEKAISTIQLNSGRYLIECYVKMPNGKFHSVMGMCKEIIVSDASSGIEEPKPTLDINISSEKGIEFNPSIKSGKHIIRVNFLDQKLHEHFLGHDVNLVRLNETANLEELESWMNWATPKGLITPAPQGVTFLGGLQEMPSGHKGYFSVELKKGKYALVSEVPASKSKNMFKVFEVLD
;
A
#
# COMPACT_ATOMS: atom_id res chain seq x y z
N MET A 1 -58.04 -61.26 33.58
CA MET A 1 -56.83 -60.80 34.31
C MET A 1 -56.64 -59.32 34.01
N ILE A 2 -56.22 -58.56 35.02
CA ILE A 2 -56.07 -57.08 35.07
C ILE A 2 -54.64 -56.76 34.55
N ASN A 3 -54.29 -55.72 33.78
CA ASN A 3 -54.54 -54.26 33.81
C ASN A 3 -54.61 -53.72 32.35
N THR A 4 -55.44 -52.75 31.94
CA THR A 4 -55.36 -51.27 32.13
C THR A 4 -53.98 -50.66 31.77
N SER A 5 -53.80 -49.50 31.13
CA SER A 5 -54.68 -48.44 30.57
C SER A 5 -53.89 -47.71 29.44
N TYR A 6 -54.32 -46.66 28.71
CA TYR A 6 -55.53 -45.82 28.70
C TYR A 6 -55.75 -45.28 27.25
N ASN A 7 -56.97 -44.86 26.89
CA ASN A 7 -57.29 -44.16 25.63
C ASN A 7 -57.07 -42.64 25.73
N LYS A 8 -56.88 -41.98 24.58
CA LYS A 8 -57.65 -40.78 24.19
C LYS A 8 -57.63 -40.50 22.67
N LEU A 9 -58.82 -40.55 22.07
CA LEU A 9 -59.15 -39.94 20.77
C LEU A 9 -59.21 -38.39 20.94
N VAL A 10 -59.49 -37.50 19.98
CA VAL A 10 -60.38 -37.49 18.78
C VAL A 10 -59.91 -36.38 17.78
N PRO A 11 -60.51 -36.24 16.57
CA PRO A 11 -59.83 -35.66 15.38
C PRO A 11 -60.51 -34.40 14.79
N PHE A 12 -59.95 -33.88 13.68
CA PHE A 12 -60.68 -33.13 12.63
C PHE A 12 -59.84 -33.17 11.33
N LEU A 13 -60.20 -33.88 10.25
CA LEU A 13 -61.22 -33.63 9.22
C LEU A 13 -61.01 -32.37 8.33
N ILE A 14 -61.05 -32.62 7.01
CA ILE A 14 -61.66 -31.80 5.92
C ILE A 14 -60.78 -30.65 5.36
N PHE A 15 -60.64 -30.42 4.03
CA PHE A 15 -61.36 -30.91 2.83
C PHE A 15 -60.51 -30.86 1.53
N ILE A 16 -60.94 -31.64 0.52
CA ILE A 16 -61.09 -31.33 -0.94
C ILE A 16 -60.09 -30.36 -1.60
N SER A 17 -59.26 -30.69 -2.60
CA SER A 17 -59.37 -31.52 -3.83
C SER A 17 -59.72 -30.76 -5.14
N LEU A 18 -59.36 -31.42 -6.26
CA LEU A 18 -59.69 -31.17 -7.68
C LEU A 18 -58.65 -30.42 -8.55
N ILE A 19 -57.81 -31.12 -9.35
CA ILE A 19 -57.90 -31.61 -10.77
C ILE A 19 -57.97 -30.55 -11.90
N PHE A 20 -57.27 -30.88 -13.01
CA PHE A 20 -57.30 -30.30 -14.37
C PHE A 20 -56.59 -28.95 -14.56
N ASN A 21 -55.98 -28.61 -15.71
CA ASN A 21 -55.97 -29.28 -17.02
C ASN A 21 -54.63 -29.05 -17.79
N CYS A 22 -54.35 -29.85 -18.83
CA CYS A 22 -53.21 -29.65 -19.73
C CYS A 22 -53.54 -28.79 -20.97
N LYS A 23 -52.65 -27.86 -21.36
CA LYS A 23 -51.92 -27.82 -22.65
C LYS A 23 -51.40 -26.42 -23.02
N ASN A 24 -50.12 -26.41 -23.41
CA ASN A 24 -49.36 -25.43 -24.20
C ASN A 24 -50.00 -24.09 -24.59
N PHE A 25 -49.35 -22.99 -24.18
CA PHE A 25 -49.32 -21.73 -24.92
C PHE A 25 -47.87 -21.28 -25.15
N ASN A 26 -47.67 -20.63 -26.31
CA ASN A 26 -46.43 -20.25 -26.98
C ASN A 26 -45.30 -19.68 -26.09
N LYS A 27 -44.06 -20.12 -26.36
CA LYS A 27 -42.84 -19.37 -26.02
C LYS A 27 -42.61 -18.28 -27.08
N SER A 28 -42.79 -17.02 -26.72
CA SER A 28 -42.24 -15.87 -27.43
C SER A 28 -41.15 -15.22 -26.58
N ASN A 29 -40.12 -14.68 -27.23
CA ASN A 29 -38.92 -14.11 -26.63
C ASN A 29 -39.19 -13.19 -25.42
N GLN A 30 -38.34 -13.32 -24.40
CA GLN A 30 -37.54 -12.19 -23.96
C GLN A 30 -36.22 -12.69 -23.38
N GLU A 31 -35.11 -12.17 -23.93
CA GLU A 31 -33.78 -12.38 -23.39
C GLU A 31 -33.65 -11.60 -22.08
N THR A 32 -33.83 -12.29 -20.96
CA THR A 32 -33.26 -11.80 -19.70
C THR A 32 -31.76 -12.01 -19.78
N LEU A 33 -31.04 -10.99 -20.26
CA LEU A 33 -29.60 -10.86 -20.08
C LEU A 33 -29.32 -10.83 -18.59
N ASP A 34 -29.01 -12.00 -18.05
CA ASP A 34 -28.51 -12.17 -16.70
C ASP A 34 -27.12 -11.53 -16.64
N TYR A 35 -27.08 -10.25 -16.26
CA TYR A 35 -25.87 -9.49 -16.02
C TYR A 35 -25.16 -10.06 -14.79
N THR A 36 -24.50 -11.21 -15.00
CA THR A 36 -23.66 -11.86 -14.00
C THR A 36 -22.57 -10.90 -13.54
N GLU A 37 -22.75 -10.40 -12.32
CA GLU A 37 -21.81 -9.58 -11.57
C GLU A 37 -20.49 -10.35 -11.39
N LYS A 38 -19.52 -10.15 -12.29
CA LYS A 38 -18.29 -10.93 -12.30
C LYS A 38 -17.03 -10.15 -12.70
N LYS A 39 -16.66 -9.20 -11.86
CA LYS A 39 -15.24 -8.95 -11.52
C LYS A 39 -15.12 -8.74 -10.02
N SER A 40 -14.81 -9.80 -9.27
CA SER A 40 -14.31 -9.64 -7.91
C SER A 40 -12.97 -8.91 -7.99
N ASN A 41 -12.89 -7.69 -7.46
CA ASN A 41 -11.61 -7.04 -7.20
C ASN A 41 -10.86 -7.87 -6.15
N LYS A 42 -10.07 -8.84 -6.62
CA LYS A 42 -9.20 -9.65 -5.77
C LYS A 42 -8.06 -8.76 -5.31
N PHE A 43 -8.23 -8.19 -4.12
CA PHE A 43 -7.11 -7.61 -3.40
C PHE A 43 -6.08 -8.69 -3.09
N ILE A 44 -4.81 -8.29 -3.11
CA ILE A 44 -3.73 -9.09 -2.56
C ILE A 44 -3.49 -8.57 -1.16
N ASP A 45 -3.98 -9.32 -0.17
CA ASP A 45 -3.86 -8.97 1.23
C ASP A 45 -2.42 -9.15 1.72
N TYR A 46 -1.85 -8.06 2.23
CA TYR A 46 -0.64 -8.06 3.06
C TYR A 46 -0.99 -7.55 4.46
N THR A 47 -0.28 -8.03 5.47
CA THR A 47 -0.47 -7.61 6.86
C THR A 47 0.87 -7.59 7.56
N THR A 48 1.14 -6.54 8.34
CA THR A 48 2.24 -6.59 9.31
C THR A 48 1.69 -6.94 10.69
N VAL A 49 2.36 -7.88 11.35
CA VAL A 49 2.21 -8.14 12.79
C VAL A 49 3.61 -8.06 13.37
N SER A 50 3.81 -7.21 14.39
CA SER A 50 5.14 -6.88 14.90
C SER A 50 6.08 -6.40 13.77
N MET A 51 7.18 -7.11 13.49
CA MET A 51 8.21 -6.74 12.50
C MET A 51 8.23 -7.68 11.27
N GLU A 52 7.10 -8.33 10.96
CA GLU A 52 7.02 -9.37 9.93
C GLU A 52 5.94 -9.04 8.89
N PHE A 53 6.30 -9.08 7.60
CA PHE A 53 5.35 -9.01 6.49
C PHE A 53 4.71 -10.38 6.21
N LYS A 54 3.37 -10.43 6.29
CA LYS A 54 2.55 -11.59 5.93
C LYS A 54 1.79 -11.31 4.65
N GLY A 55 1.80 -12.26 3.74
CA GLY A 55 1.22 -12.17 2.40
C GLY A 55 1.71 -13.33 1.54
N PRO A 56 1.25 -13.45 0.28
CA PRO A 56 1.65 -14.54 -0.61
C PRO A 56 3.11 -14.43 -1.04
N ASP A 57 3.73 -15.57 -1.35
CA ASP A 57 5.08 -15.65 -1.94
C ASP A 57 5.07 -15.48 -3.47
N THR A 58 3.90 -15.54 -4.10
CA THR A 58 3.75 -15.39 -5.56
C THR A 58 2.47 -14.65 -5.90
N ILE A 59 2.58 -13.69 -6.82
CA ILE A 59 1.48 -12.86 -7.32
C ILE A 59 1.47 -12.84 -8.87
N PRO A 60 0.35 -12.50 -9.52
CA PRO A 60 0.32 -12.37 -10.98
C PRO A 60 0.95 -11.05 -11.46
N SER A 61 1.35 -11.00 -12.73
CA SER A 61 1.78 -9.78 -13.42
C SER A 61 0.61 -8.92 -13.90
N GLY A 62 0.90 -7.67 -14.30
CA GLY A 62 -0.09 -6.66 -14.65
C GLY A 62 -0.49 -5.80 -13.46
N TRP A 63 -1.70 -5.24 -13.49
CA TRP A 63 -2.23 -4.44 -12.38
C TRP A 63 -2.54 -5.31 -11.17
N ASN A 64 -2.09 -4.90 -9.99
CA ASN A 64 -2.27 -5.61 -8.73
C ASN A 64 -2.73 -4.63 -7.66
N SER A 65 -3.91 -4.88 -7.07
CA SER A 65 -4.44 -4.08 -5.96
C SER A 65 -3.98 -4.66 -4.64
N ILE A 66 -2.90 -4.09 -4.09
CA ILE A 66 -2.33 -4.46 -2.80
C ILE A 66 -3.19 -3.85 -1.70
N LYS A 67 -3.72 -4.68 -0.80
CA LYS A 67 -4.45 -4.23 0.39
C LYS A 67 -3.59 -4.52 1.61
N TYR A 68 -3.09 -3.46 2.23
CA TYR A 68 -2.19 -3.56 3.38
C TYR A 68 -2.93 -3.19 4.66
N GLU A 69 -2.77 -4.02 5.68
CA GLU A 69 -3.31 -3.81 7.03
C GLU A 69 -2.16 -3.81 8.05
N ASN A 70 -1.91 -2.68 8.68
CA ASN A 70 -0.86 -2.56 9.68
C ASN A 70 -1.42 -2.92 11.07
N LYS A 71 -1.07 -4.11 11.60
CA LYS A 71 -1.46 -4.57 12.95
C LYS A 71 -0.30 -4.48 13.95
N SER A 72 0.74 -3.70 13.66
CA SER A 72 1.81 -3.39 14.61
C SER A 72 1.52 -2.09 15.36
N ASN A 73 2.43 -1.71 16.26
CA ASN A 73 2.41 -0.44 16.99
C ASN A 73 3.27 0.64 16.31
N GLU A 74 3.76 0.38 15.09
CA GLU A 74 4.76 1.20 14.40
C GLU A 74 4.24 1.61 13.01
N THR A 75 4.80 2.67 12.41
CA THR A 75 4.43 3.07 11.05
C THR A 75 5.21 2.22 10.05
N HIS A 76 4.58 1.82 8.95
CA HIS A 76 5.22 0.96 7.94
C HIS A 76 4.70 1.28 6.54
N PHE A 77 5.50 0.98 5.53
CA PHE A 77 5.12 0.98 4.12
C PHE A 77 5.47 -0.37 3.48
N LEU A 78 5.08 -0.57 2.22
CA LEU A 78 5.51 -1.71 1.39
C LEU A 78 6.08 -1.17 0.08
N VAL A 79 7.40 -1.14 -0.10
CA VAL A 79 8.00 -0.85 -1.41
C VAL A 79 8.29 -2.15 -2.16
N PHE A 80 7.97 -2.21 -3.45
CA PHE A 80 8.17 -3.38 -4.30
C PHE A 80 9.37 -3.16 -5.21
N GLU A 81 10.49 -3.79 -4.87
CA GLU A 81 11.75 -3.63 -5.58
C GLU A 81 11.99 -4.80 -6.54
N LYS A 82 12.08 -4.54 -7.84
CA LYS A 82 12.46 -5.57 -8.81
C LYS A 82 13.96 -5.79 -8.76
N TYR A 83 14.37 -7.03 -8.52
CA TYR A 83 15.78 -7.39 -8.45
C TYR A 83 16.31 -7.82 -9.83
N PRO A 84 17.58 -7.51 -10.15
CA PRO A 84 18.23 -8.01 -11.37
C PRO A 84 18.38 -9.54 -11.32
N GLU A 85 18.51 -10.16 -12.49
CA GLU A 85 18.55 -11.62 -12.61
C GLU A 85 19.65 -12.26 -11.75
N GLY A 86 19.32 -13.38 -11.10
CA GLY A 86 20.23 -14.12 -10.23
C GLY A 86 20.50 -13.47 -8.86
N LYS A 87 19.90 -12.30 -8.54
CA LYS A 87 19.93 -11.72 -7.19
C LYS A 87 18.69 -12.09 -6.40
N THR A 88 18.86 -12.27 -5.10
CA THR A 88 17.84 -12.75 -4.16
C THR A 88 17.92 -11.98 -2.86
N ILE A 89 16.95 -12.18 -1.96
CA ILE A 89 17.00 -11.66 -0.58
C ILE A 89 18.31 -11.98 0.16
N ASP A 90 18.94 -13.14 -0.12
CA ASP A 90 20.24 -13.50 0.48
C ASP A 90 21.40 -12.67 -0.10
N SER A 91 21.28 -12.19 -1.33
CA SER A 91 22.21 -11.20 -1.90
C SER A 91 22.10 -9.87 -1.13
N THR A 92 20.89 -9.42 -0.83
CA THR A 92 20.64 -8.21 -0.02
C THR A 92 21.21 -8.35 1.39
N LYS A 93 20.85 -9.45 2.09
CA LYS A 93 21.31 -9.73 3.46
C LYS A 93 22.83 -9.84 3.58
N SER A 94 23.51 -10.37 2.56
CA SER A 94 24.97 -10.57 2.58
C SER A 94 25.78 -9.37 2.11
N GLN A 95 25.26 -8.55 1.19
CA GLN A 95 26.06 -7.51 0.50
C GLN A 95 25.50 -6.08 0.63
N VAL A 96 24.22 -5.91 0.97
CA VAL A 96 23.54 -4.60 1.00
C VAL A 96 23.25 -4.18 2.45
N PHE A 97 22.55 -5.02 3.22
CA PHE A 97 22.22 -4.71 4.61
C PHE A 97 23.43 -4.39 5.51
N PRO A 98 24.58 -5.09 5.43
CA PRO A 98 25.76 -4.73 6.25
C PRO A 98 26.35 -3.36 5.90
N VAL A 99 26.18 -2.91 4.64
CA VAL A 99 26.63 -1.58 4.19
C VAL A 99 25.67 -0.50 4.70
N PHE A 100 24.37 -0.73 4.61
CA PHE A 100 23.36 0.16 5.18
C PHE A 100 23.44 0.26 6.71
N ASP A 101 23.63 -0.86 7.40
CA ASP A 101 23.74 -0.90 8.87
C ASP A 101 24.95 -0.09 9.35
N LYS A 102 26.12 -0.28 8.72
CA LYS A 102 27.34 0.50 8.99
C LYS A 102 27.16 1.99 8.68
N GLY A 103 26.55 2.33 7.54
CA GLY A 103 26.31 3.73 7.16
C GLY A 103 25.37 4.43 8.12
N MET A 104 24.31 3.75 8.56
CA MET A 104 23.37 4.27 9.55
C MET A 104 23.97 4.36 10.96
N ASP A 105 24.76 3.38 11.42
CA ASP A 105 25.45 3.48 12.71
C ASP A 105 26.37 4.73 12.76
N LEU A 106 27.02 5.08 11.64
CA LEU A 106 27.82 6.31 11.51
C LEU A 106 26.96 7.58 11.49
N ILE A 107 25.88 7.62 10.69
CA ILE A 107 24.92 8.75 10.66
C ILE A 107 24.33 9.00 12.06
N ASN A 108 23.89 7.94 12.74
CA ASN A 108 23.30 8.00 14.08
C ASN A 108 24.31 8.48 15.14
N ALA A 109 25.62 8.23 14.93
CA ALA A 109 26.70 8.78 15.74
C ALA A 109 27.10 10.23 15.35
N GLY A 110 26.37 10.88 14.44
CA GLY A 110 26.63 12.24 13.95
C GLY A 110 27.70 12.35 12.87
N LYS A 111 28.25 11.22 12.40
CA LYS A 111 29.32 11.13 11.40
C LYS A 111 28.75 11.03 9.99
N ASN A 112 27.93 12.00 9.58
CA ASN A 112 27.15 11.94 8.34
C ASN A 112 28.02 11.68 7.09
N GLU A 113 29.13 12.39 6.93
CA GLU A 113 30.04 12.22 5.77
C GLU A 113 30.65 10.81 5.70
N GLU A 114 31.10 10.26 6.84
CA GLU A 114 31.60 8.88 6.91
C GLU A 114 30.50 7.85 6.61
N GLY A 115 29.28 8.08 7.11
CA GLY A 115 28.13 7.21 6.88
C GLY A 115 27.69 7.17 5.42
N PHE A 116 27.60 8.33 4.77
CA PHE A 116 27.35 8.42 3.33
C PHE A 116 28.49 7.79 2.51
N THR A 117 29.75 7.97 2.93
CA THR A 117 30.92 7.35 2.29
C THR A 117 30.89 5.83 2.39
N ALA A 118 30.29 5.25 3.46
CA ALA A 118 30.16 3.79 3.58
C ALA A 118 29.31 3.19 2.44
N PHE A 119 28.29 3.91 1.96
CA PHE A 119 27.43 3.44 0.86
C PHE A 119 28.16 3.27 -0.49
N ASN A 120 29.36 3.85 -0.66
CA ASN A 120 30.23 3.55 -1.81
C ASN A 120 30.69 2.08 -1.84
N SER A 121 30.47 1.31 -0.77
CA SER A 121 30.73 -0.13 -0.70
C SER A 121 29.56 -0.99 -1.20
N LEU A 122 28.44 -0.38 -1.63
CA LEU A 122 27.30 -1.11 -2.20
C LEU A 122 27.72 -1.84 -3.49
N PRO A 123 27.27 -3.08 -3.69
CA PRO A 123 27.67 -3.87 -4.85
C PRO A 123 27.07 -3.30 -6.14
N ALA A 124 27.79 -3.37 -7.25
CA ALA A 124 27.37 -2.76 -8.53
C ALA A 124 26.01 -3.23 -9.08
N TRP A 125 25.49 -4.38 -8.60
CA TRP A 125 24.15 -4.86 -8.95
C TRP A 125 23.02 -4.14 -8.19
N PHE A 126 23.30 -3.52 -7.03
CA PHE A 126 22.31 -2.79 -6.24
C PHE A 126 21.72 -1.62 -7.05
N PHE A 127 22.55 -0.91 -7.81
CA PHE A 127 22.13 0.18 -8.71
C PHE A 127 21.31 -0.28 -9.94
N GLN A 128 21.00 -1.58 -10.05
CA GLN A 128 20.09 -2.16 -11.04
C GLN A 128 18.75 -2.60 -10.42
N VAL A 129 18.59 -2.47 -9.09
CA VAL A 129 17.31 -2.68 -8.41
C VAL A 129 16.36 -1.56 -8.83
N ALA A 130 15.15 -1.92 -9.24
CA ALA A 130 14.15 -0.97 -9.72
C ALA A 130 12.95 -0.90 -8.76
N PHE A 131 12.80 0.25 -8.11
CA PHE A 131 11.61 0.59 -7.33
C PHE A 131 10.40 0.63 -8.26
N ASN A 132 9.39 -0.20 -8.00
CA ASN A 132 8.17 -0.33 -8.80
C ASN A 132 6.91 0.03 -8.01
N GLY A 133 7.05 1.05 -7.15
CA GLY A 133 5.98 1.54 -6.31
C GLY A 133 5.63 0.57 -5.19
N GLY A 134 4.41 0.70 -4.68
CA GLY A 134 4.01 -0.01 -3.49
C GLY A 134 2.98 0.77 -2.67
N VAL A 135 2.73 0.32 -1.46
CA VAL A 135 1.85 1.02 -0.52
C VAL A 135 2.70 2.02 0.26
N GLY A 136 2.34 3.30 0.22
CA GLY A 136 2.97 4.34 1.05
C GLY A 136 2.80 4.09 2.56
N LEU A 137 3.33 4.99 3.38
CA LEU A 137 3.29 4.90 4.84
C LEU A 137 1.87 4.70 5.38
N VAL A 138 1.72 3.78 6.34
CA VAL A 138 0.46 3.45 7.02
C VAL A 138 0.73 3.42 8.53
N SER A 139 -0.04 4.23 9.27
CA SER A 139 0.06 4.31 10.73
C SER A 139 -0.38 3.01 11.44
N PRO A 140 -0.04 2.84 12.72
CA PRO A 140 -0.49 1.70 13.53
C PRO A 140 -2.02 1.53 13.48
N ASN A 141 -2.49 0.29 13.26
CA ASN A 141 -3.91 -0.10 13.15
C ASN A 141 -4.67 0.47 11.94
N GLU A 142 -4.00 1.21 11.04
CA GLU A 142 -4.61 1.72 9.79
C GLU A 142 -4.49 0.72 8.63
N LYS A 143 -5.22 1.02 7.55
CA LYS A 143 -5.26 0.21 6.32
C LYS A 143 -5.11 1.10 5.10
N ALA A 144 -4.42 0.61 4.09
CA ALA A 144 -4.29 1.27 2.80
C ALA A 144 -4.49 0.29 1.64
N ILE A 145 -4.89 0.83 0.50
CA ILE A 145 -5.04 0.08 -0.75
C ILE A 145 -4.30 0.84 -1.84
N SER A 146 -3.29 0.22 -2.44
CA SER A 146 -2.56 0.78 -3.57
C SER A 146 -2.55 -0.20 -4.73
N THR A 147 -2.82 0.28 -5.94
CA THR A 147 -2.86 -0.51 -7.17
C THR A 147 -1.68 -0.11 -8.06
N ILE A 148 -0.78 -1.06 -8.29
CA ILE A 148 0.47 -0.88 -9.03
C ILE A 148 0.56 -1.88 -10.19
N GLN A 149 1.29 -1.53 -11.24
CA GLN A 149 1.55 -2.42 -12.36
C GLN A 149 2.91 -3.10 -12.17
N LEU A 150 2.93 -4.43 -12.13
CA LEU A 150 4.15 -5.23 -11.94
C LEU A 150 4.41 -6.12 -13.15
N ASN A 151 5.65 -6.11 -13.63
CA ASN A 151 6.12 -7.04 -14.65
C ASN A 151 6.59 -8.34 -13.99
N SER A 152 6.57 -9.46 -14.71
CA SER A 152 7.09 -10.72 -14.14
C SER A 152 8.57 -10.63 -13.76
N GLY A 153 8.96 -11.37 -12.73
CA GLY A 153 10.30 -11.36 -12.16
C GLY A 153 10.32 -11.57 -10.65
N ARG A 154 11.50 -11.43 -10.06
CA ARG A 154 11.73 -11.53 -8.62
C ARG A 154 11.72 -10.14 -7.99
N TYR A 155 11.03 -10.03 -6.87
CA TYR A 155 10.89 -8.80 -6.12
C TYR A 155 11.24 -9.01 -4.65
N LEU A 156 11.70 -7.94 -4.01
CA LEU A 156 11.80 -7.84 -2.55
C LEU A 156 10.81 -6.77 -2.08
N ILE A 157 10.04 -7.08 -1.04
CA ILE A 157 9.22 -6.11 -0.32
C ILE A 157 10.01 -5.65 0.90
N GLU A 158 10.25 -4.35 1.03
CA GLU A 158 11.00 -3.75 2.14
C GLU A 158 10.23 -2.61 2.83
N CYS A 159 10.75 -2.19 3.99
CA CYS A 159 10.36 -0.97 4.70
C CYS A 159 11.58 -0.34 5.37
N TYR A 160 11.76 0.96 5.14
CA TYR A 160 12.88 1.78 5.61
C TYR A 160 12.49 2.74 6.74
N VAL A 161 11.37 2.47 7.42
CA VAL A 161 11.16 3.03 8.76
C VAL A 161 12.26 2.51 9.69
N LYS A 162 12.62 3.31 10.71
CA LYS A 162 13.69 3.01 11.66
C LYS A 162 13.15 2.77 13.06
N MET A 163 13.71 1.77 13.72
CA MET A 163 13.50 1.54 15.15
C MET A 163 14.08 2.70 15.98
N PRO A 164 13.70 2.85 17.27
CA PRO A 164 14.22 3.92 18.13
C PRO A 164 15.75 3.97 18.31
N ASN A 165 16.47 2.90 17.97
CA ASN A 165 17.93 2.83 17.93
C ASN A 165 18.53 3.35 16.60
N GLY A 166 17.71 3.78 15.64
CA GLY A 166 18.11 4.29 14.33
C GLY A 166 18.46 3.22 13.29
N LYS A 167 18.21 1.93 13.52
CA LYS A 167 18.35 0.86 12.52
C LYS A 167 17.08 0.68 11.69
N PHE A 168 17.24 0.45 10.40
CA PHE A 168 16.13 0.18 9.48
C PHE A 168 15.42 -1.15 9.78
N HIS A 169 14.10 -1.17 9.58
CA HIS A 169 13.29 -2.36 9.81
C HIS A 169 13.73 -3.52 8.90
N SER A 170 14.06 -3.25 7.64
CA SER A 170 14.55 -4.28 6.70
C SER A 170 15.84 -4.97 7.13
N VAL A 171 16.83 -4.19 7.60
CA VAL A 171 18.09 -4.69 8.18
C VAL A 171 17.81 -5.55 9.42
N MET A 172 16.74 -5.26 10.16
CA MET A 172 16.26 -6.06 11.29
C MET A 172 15.38 -7.27 10.89
N GLY A 173 15.26 -7.54 9.59
CA GLY A 173 14.57 -8.72 9.03
C GLY A 173 13.18 -8.47 8.46
N MET A 174 12.68 -7.22 8.47
CA MET A 174 11.39 -6.85 7.89
C MET A 174 11.47 -6.67 6.37
N CYS A 175 11.80 -7.76 5.69
CA CYS A 175 11.85 -7.86 4.24
C CYS A 175 11.26 -9.21 3.77
N LYS A 176 10.54 -9.22 2.65
CA LYS A 176 9.89 -10.43 2.11
C LYS A 176 10.13 -10.57 0.61
N GLU A 177 10.83 -11.64 0.22
CA GLU A 177 10.96 -11.99 -1.18
C GLU A 177 9.62 -12.50 -1.75
N ILE A 178 9.28 -12.06 -2.96
CA ILE A 178 8.11 -12.55 -3.71
C ILE A 178 8.48 -12.79 -5.18
N ILE A 179 7.68 -13.61 -5.85
CA ILE A 179 7.73 -13.81 -7.31
C ILE A 179 6.50 -13.17 -7.97
N VAL A 180 6.72 -12.31 -8.95
CA VAL A 180 5.67 -11.89 -9.89
C VAL A 180 5.73 -12.86 -11.07
N SER A 181 4.70 -13.68 -11.21
CA SER A 181 4.60 -14.69 -12.27
C SER A 181 4.12 -14.12 -13.61
N ASP A 182 4.39 -14.82 -14.71
CA ASP A 182 3.88 -14.45 -16.05
C ASP A 182 2.35 -14.59 -16.19
N ALA A 183 1.67 -15.22 -15.22
CA ALA A 183 0.22 -15.23 -15.18
C ALA A 183 -0.32 -13.81 -15.03
N SER A 184 -1.18 -13.37 -15.95
CA SER A 184 -1.83 -12.06 -15.86
C SER A 184 -2.86 -12.03 -14.73
N SER A 185 -2.93 -10.90 -14.01
CA SER A 185 -3.91 -10.69 -12.95
C SER A 185 -5.35 -10.61 -13.46
N GLY A 186 -5.55 -10.28 -14.74
CA GLY A 186 -6.85 -9.96 -15.33
C GLY A 186 -7.50 -8.67 -14.79
N ILE A 187 -6.78 -7.92 -13.95
CA ILE A 187 -7.22 -6.63 -13.41
C ILE A 187 -6.94 -5.54 -14.45
N GLU A 188 -7.96 -4.74 -14.76
CA GLU A 188 -7.83 -3.57 -15.63
C GLU A 188 -7.28 -2.36 -14.86
N GLU A 189 -6.71 -1.41 -15.58
CA GLU A 189 -6.26 -0.14 -15.01
C GLU A 189 -7.44 0.58 -14.30
N PRO A 190 -7.30 0.99 -13.02
CA PRO A 190 -8.35 1.71 -12.32
C PRO A 190 -8.73 3.03 -13.00
N LYS A 191 -10.03 3.36 -12.97
CA LYS A 191 -10.51 4.69 -13.37
C LYS A 191 -10.37 5.66 -12.18
N PRO A 192 -9.53 6.71 -12.27
CA PRO A 192 -9.36 7.63 -11.16
C PRO A 192 -10.54 8.58 -11.01
N THR A 193 -10.75 9.04 -9.78
CA THR A 193 -11.61 10.18 -9.42
C THR A 193 -10.82 11.48 -9.24
N LEU A 194 -9.50 11.36 -8.98
CA LEU A 194 -8.58 12.46 -8.75
C LEU A 194 -7.21 12.15 -9.37
N ASP A 195 -6.52 13.20 -9.78
CA ASP A 195 -5.18 13.15 -10.35
C ASP A 195 -4.20 13.94 -9.48
N ILE A 196 -3.06 13.31 -9.21
CA ILE A 196 -1.84 13.92 -8.68
C ILE A 196 -0.75 13.71 -9.73
N ASN A 197 -0.04 14.78 -10.07
CA ASN A 197 1.23 14.68 -10.76
C ASN A 197 2.34 14.94 -9.74
N ILE A 198 3.42 14.17 -9.80
CA ILE A 198 4.65 14.48 -9.07
C ILE A 198 5.81 14.59 -10.06
N SER A 199 6.67 15.57 -9.85
CA SER A 199 7.89 15.79 -10.61
C SER A 199 8.95 16.50 -9.79
N SER A 200 10.20 16.38 -10.20
CA SER A 200 11.34 16.94 -9.51
C SER A 200 11.58 18.43 -9.78
N GLU A 201 10.89 18.99 -10.77
CA GLU A 201 10.84 20.42 -11.11
C GLU A 201 9.68 21.13 -10.37
N LYS A 202 8.47 20.56 -10.41
CA LYS A 202 7.26 21.22 -9.90
C LYS A 202 6.77 20.70 -8.55
N GLY A 203 7.34 19.62 -8.04
CA GLY A 203 6.84 18.92 -6.86
C GLY A 203 5.48 18.26 -7.12
N ILE A 204 4.57 18.35 -6.15
CA ILE A 204 3.23 17.74 -6.19
C ILE A 204 2.21 18.74 -6.75
N GLU A 205 1.54 18.40 -7.86
CA GLU A 205 0.47 19.18 -8.49
C GLU A 205 -0.85 18.38 -8.47
N PHE A 206 -1.94 18.98 -7.97
CA PHE A 206 -3.28 18.37 -7.92
C PHE A 206 -4.35 19.47 -7.77
N ASN A 207 -5.63 19.12 -7.96
CA ASN A 207 -6.74 20.02 -7.62
C ASN A 207 -7.03 19.94 -6.10
N PRO A 208 -6.86 21.03 -5.32
CA PRO A 208 -7.09 21.02 -3.87
C PRO A 208 -8.58 20.99 -3.48
N SER A 209 -9.51 21.07 -4.44
CA SER A 209 -10.96 21.09 -4.20
C SER A 209 -11.51 19.69 -3.96
N ILE A 210 -10.94 18.98 -2.98
CA ILE A 210 -11.25 17.59 -2.66
C ILE A 210 -12.48 17.52 -1.74
N LYS A 211 -13.39 16.62 -2.09
CA LYS A 211 -14.64 16.36 -1.37
C LYS A 211 -14.53 15.16 -0.45
N SER A 212 -15.48 15.04 0.46
CA SER A 212 -15.63 13.87 1.31
C SER A 212 -16.12 12.66 0.49
N GLY A 213 -15.78 11.45 0.93
CA GLY A 213 -16.17 10.20 0.30
C GLY A 213 -15.02 9.41 -0.30
N LYS A 214 -15.35 8.47 -1.19
CA LYS A 214 -14.41 7.48 -1.75
C LYS A 214 -13.71 8.03 -2.97
N HIS A 215 -12.38 7.96 -2.95
CA HIS A 215 -11.52 8.36 -4.04
C HIS A 215 -10.61 7.23 -4.50
N ILE A 216 -10.45 7.15 -5.82
CA ILE A 216 -9.34 6.45 -6.47
C ILE A 216 -8.43 7.55 -7.00
N ILE A 217 -7.25 7.69 -6.42
CA ILE A 217 -6.31 8.77 -6.72
C ILE A 217 -5.20 8.18 -7.59
N ARG A 218 -5.05 8.70 -8.82
CA ARG A 218 -3.89 8.39 -9.67
C ARG A 218 -2.73 9.28 -9.28
N VAL A 219 -1.54 8.71 -9.15
CA VAL A 219 -0.27 9.44 -9.08
C VAL A 219 0.50 9.17 -10.36
N ASN A 220 0.82 10.22 -11.11
CA ASN A 220 1.67 10.16 -12.30
C ASN A 220 3.07 10.67 -11.94
N PHE A 221 4.09 9.82 -12.09
CA PHE A 221 5.49 10.18 -11.89
C PHE A 221 6.04 10.74 -13.21
N LEU A 222 6.01 12.07 -13.37
CA LEU A 222 6.31 12.72 -14.65
C LEU A 222 7.82 12.71 -14.96
N ASP A 223 8.65 12.77 -13.92
CA ASP A 223 10.04 12.39 -13.96
C ASP A 223 10.35 11.45 -12.79
N GLN A 224 11.61 11.06 -12.63
CA GLN A 224 12.11 10.49 -11.39
C GLN A 224 13.60 10.82 -11.28
N LYS A 225 14.07 11.25 -10.11
CA LYS A 225 15.50 11.51 -9.86
C LYS A 225 15.90 11.02 -8.48
N LEU A 226 17.16 10.62 -8.35
CA LEU A 226 17.74 10.37 -7.03
C LEU A 226 17.87 11.70 -6.30
N HIS A 227 17.25 11.76 -5.11
CA HIS A 227 17.44 12.84 -4.16
C HIS A 227 18.74 12.64 -3.37
N GLU A 228 19.05 13.57 -2.47
CA GLU A 228 20.31 13.64 -1.72
C GLU A 228 20.57 12.40 -0.84
N HIS A 229 19.56 11.55 -0.66
CA HIS A 229 19.60 10.27 0.04
C HIS A 229 19.27 9.07 -0.88
N PHE A 230 19.63 9.13 -2.16
CA PHE A 230 19.58 8.00 -3.12
C PHE A 230 18.21 7.35 -3.39
N LEU A 231 17.09 7.91 -2.89
CA LEU A 231 15.75 7.46 -3.25
C LEU A 231 15.11 8.42 -4.25
N GLY A 232 14.09 7.92 -4.94
CA GLY A 232 13.19 8.75 -5.73
C GLY A 232 12.27 9.61 -4.85
N HIS A 233 11.39 10.36 -5.48
CA HIS A 233 10.22 10.92 -4.82
C HIS A 233 9.00 10.00 -4.98
N ASP A 234 8.12 10.07 -3.99
CA ASP A 234 6.95 9.25 -3.73
C ASP A 234 5.76 10.14 -3.30
N VAL A 235 4.61 9.57 -2.95
CA VAL A 235 3.45 10.35 -2.44
C VAL A 235 2.78 9.62 -1.28
N ASN A 236 2.91 10.17 -0.08
CA ASN A 236 2.19 9.71 1.11
C ASN A 236 1.05 10.68 1.46
N LEU A 237 -0.12 10.12 1.76
CA LEU A 237 -1.28 10.86 2.26
C LEU A 237 -1.30 10.81 3.79
N VAL A 238 -1.32 11.97 4.43
CA VAL A 238 -1.49 12.09 5.88
C VAL A 238 -2.77 12.85 6.23
N ARG A 239 -3.44 12.41 7.29
CA ARG A 239 -4.41 13.21 8.03
C ARG A 239 -3.70 13.95 9.16
N LEU A 240 -4.10 15.20 9.38
CA LEU A 240 -3.51 16.10 10.36
C LEU A 240 -4.58 16.50 11.39
N ASN A 241 -4.31 16.31 12.68
CA ASN A 241 -5.14 16.85 13.76
C ASN A 241 -4.61 18.22 14.25
N GLU A 242 -5.21 18.75 15.32
CA GLU A 242 -4.84 20.06 15.91
C GLU A 242 -3.45 20.10 16.54
N THR A 243 -2.86 18.95 16.91
CA THR A 243 -1.52 18.85 17.51
C THR A 243 -0.41 18.59 16.47
N ALA A 244 -0.74 18.51 15.18
CA ALA A 244 0.20 18.12 14.13
C ALA A 244 1.23 19.23 13.83
N ASN A 245 2.52 18.92 14.00
CA ASN A 245 3.62 19.82 13.63
C ASN A 245 4.13 19.52 12.22
N LEU A 246 4.01 20.49 11.30
CA LEU A 246 4.41 20.35 9.90
C LEU A 246 5.93 20.42 9.69
N GLU A 247 6.68 21.03 10.61
CA GLU A 247 8.15 21.08 10.56
C GLU A 247 8.74 19.77 11.06
N GLU A 248 8.17 19.22 12.12
CA GLU A 248 8.49 17.88 12.62
C GLU A 248 8.20 16.81 11.56
N LEU A 249 7.03 16.87 10.89
CA LEU A 249 6.70 15.97 9.79
C LEU A 249 7.68 16.09 8.61
N GLU A 250 8.02 17.31 8.17
CA GLU A 250 9.00 17.48 7.07
C GLU A 250 10.38 16.92 7.44
N SER A 251 10.84 17.16 8.66
CA SER A 251 12.11 16.61 9.17
C SER A 251 12.06 15.09 9.29
N TRP A 252 10.91 14.55 9.72
CA TRP A 252 10.69 13.11 9.84
C TRP A 252 10.69 12.40 8.48
N MET A 253 10.18 13.03 7.43
CA MET A 253 10.21 12.46 6.06
C MET A 253 11.61 12.44 5.40
N ASN A 254 12.70 12.69 6.12
CA ASN A 254 14.07 12.64 5.60
C ASN A 254 14.92 11.58 6.31
N TRP A 255 14.90 10.34 5.82
CA TRP A 255 15.54 9.18 6.45
C TRP A 255 17.03 9.37 6.77
N ALA A 256 17.73 10.17 5.97
CA ALA A 256 19.17 10.41 6.07
C ALA A 256 19.57 11.20 7.33
N THR A 257 18.62 11.74 8.07
CA THR A 257 18.88 12.29 9.41
C THR A 257 18.69 11.22 10.50
N PRO A 258 19.39 11.29 11.64
CA PRO A 258 19.21 10.35 12.75
C PRO A 258 17.78 10.24 13.29
N LYS A 259 16.92 11.25 13.04
CA LYS A 259 15.52 11.31 13.51
C LYS A 259 14.47 11.19 12.41
N GLY A 260 14.86 11.24 11.13
CA GLY A 260 13.96 10.89 10.03
C GLY A 260 13.48 9.46 10.13
N LEU A 261 12.24 9.18 9.74
CA LEU A 261 11.55 7.89 9.76
C LEU A 261 11.67 7.09 11.07
N ILE A 262 12.01 7.72 12.20
CA ILE A 262 12.20 7.01 13.46
C ILE A 262 10.84 6.73 14.12
N THR A 263 10.63 5.52 14.62
CA THR A 263 9.48 5.21 15.47
C THR A 263 9.66 5.89 16.85
N PRO A 264 8.62 6.53 17.43
CA PRO A 264 7.28 6.75 16.86
C PRO A 264 7.23 7.89 15.84
N ALA A 265 6.26 7.80 14.92
CA ALA A 265 5.95 8.88 13.98
C ALA A 265 5.46 10.16 14.71
N PRO A 266 5.54 11.35 14.04
CA PRO A 266 5.22 12.64 14.66
C PRO A 266 3.81 12.73 15.25
N GLN A 267 3.69 13.41 16.39
CA GLN A 267 2.39 13.53 17.06
C GLN A 267 1.36 14.25 16.18
N GLY A 268 0.14 13.74 16.16
CA GLY A 268 -0.97 14.35 15.43
C GLY A 268 -1.05 14.04 13.93
N VAL A 269 -0.09 13.27 13.42
CA VAL A 269 -0.08 12.76 12.04
C VAL A 269 -0.64 11.35 12.00
N THR A 270 -1.52 11.06 11.04
CA THR A 270 -1.96 9.69 10.72
C THR A 270 -1.69 9.42 9.25
N PHE A 271 -0.80 8.49 8.95
CA PHE A 271 -0.46 8.07 7.60
C PHE A 271 -1.52 7.08 7.08
N LEU A 272 -2.11 7.40 5.91
CA LEU A 272 -3.25 6.70 5.31
C LEU A 272 -2.88 5.92 4.04
N GLY A 273 -1.61 5.62 3.85
CA GLY A 273 -1.05 5.06 2.63
C GLY A 273 -0.66 6.12 1.61
N GLY A 274 -0.71 5.73 0.34
CA GLY A 274 -0.16 6.47 -0.78
C GLY A 274 0.54 5.53 -1.76
N LEU A 275 1.51 6.04 -2.49
CA LEU A 275 2.34 5.26 -3.42
C LEU A 275 3.82 5.55 -3.18
N GLN A 276 4.58 4.48 -3.05
CA GLN A 276 6.05 4.52 -3.10
C GLN A 276 6.54 4.87 -4.50
N GLU A 277 7.81 5.25 -4.62
CA GLU A 277 8.46 5.72 -5.83
C GLU A 277 8.43 4.70 -6.97
N MET A 278 8.24 5.23 -8.18
CA MET A 278 8.20 4.46 -9.43
C MET A 278 9.14 5.11 -10.45
N PRO A 279 9.52 4.42 -11.55
CA PRO A 279 10.35 5.01 -12.58
C PRO A 279 9.59 6.11 -13.34
N SER A 280 10.33 7.04 -13.95
CA SER A 280 9.76 8.11 -14.78
C SER A 280 8.74 7.58 -15.81
N GLY A 281 7.66 8.33 -16.02
CA GLY A 281 6.56 8.00 -16.92
C GLY A 281 5.60 6.92 -16.40
N HIS A 282 5.86 6.33 -15.23
CA HIS A 282 4.95 5.36 -14.62
C HIS A 282 3.85 6.06 -13.81
N LYS A 283 2.82 5.27 -13.48
CA LYS A 283 1.69 5.70 -12.68
C LYS A 283 1.23 4.57 -11.76
N GLY A 284 0.70 4.94 -10.62
CA GLY A 284 0.01 4.04 -9.71
C GLY A 284 -1.28 4.66 -9.23
N TYR A 285 -2.04 3.89 -8.44
CA TYR A 285 -3.26 4.36 -7.79
C TYR A 285 -3.24 4.07 -6.31
N PHE A 286 -3.89 4.90 -5.50
CA PHE A 286 -4.31 4.50 -4.16
C PHE A 286 -5.77 4.84 -3.91
N SER A 287 -6.45 4.01 -3.12
CA SER A 287 -7.87 4.14 -2.80
C SER A 287 -8.05 4.53 -1.35
N VAL A 288 -8.83 5.58 -1.10
CA VAL A 288 -9.04 6.15 0.23
C VAL A 288 -10.49 6.64 0.41
N GLU A 289 -11.00 6.57 1.63
CA GLU A 289 -12.27 7.20 2.02
C GLU A 289 -11.96 8.44 2.86
N LEU A 290 -12.06 9.62 2.25
CA LEU A 290 -11.74 10.90 2.88
C LEU A 290 -12.93 11.41 3.68
N LYS A 291 -12.66 11.83 4.92
CA LYS A 291 -13.61 12.54 5.77
C LYS A 291 -13.23 14.02 5.82
N LYS A 292 -14.19 14.89 6.11
CA LYS A 292 -13.92 16.32 6.37
C LYS A 292 -12.74 16.49 7.35
N GLY A 293 -11.81 17.39 7.03
CA GLY A 293 -10.66 17.68 7.88
C GLY A 293 -9.43 18.15 7.11
N LYS A 294 -8.31 18.30 7.84
CA LYS A 294 -7.04 18.76 7.31
C LYS A 294 -6.13 17.57 6.96
N TYR A 295 -5.46 17.66 5.82
CA TYR A 295 -4.60 16.61 5.27
C TYR A 295 -3.33 17.22 4.67
N ALA A 296 -2.35 16.38 4.37
CA ALA A 296 -1.29 16.73 3.45
C ALA A 296 -0.91 15.56 2.54
N LEU A 297 -0.40 15.90 1.36
CA LEU A 297 0.42 15.03 0.52
C LEU A 297 1.88 15.38 0.82
N VAL A 298 2.72 14.39 1.12
CA VAL A 298 4.14 14.59 1.42
C VAL A 298 4.99 13.48 0.82
N SER A 299 6.13 13.84 0.24
CA SER A 299 7.14 12.88 -0.22
C SER A 299 8.28 12.73 0.80
N GLU A 300 8.84 11.52 0.85
CA GLU A 300 10.09 11.16 1.53
C GLU A 300 11.31 11.74 0.80
N VAL A 301 11.47 13.07 0.86
CA VAL A 301 12.63 13.79 0.33
C VAL A 301 13.09 14.89 1.29
N PRO A 302 14.39 15.26 1.31
CA PRO A 302 14.88 16.34 2.16
C PRO A 302 14.26 17.68 1.76
N ALA A 303 13.84 18.50 2.72
CA ALA A 303 13.25 19.81 2.46
C ALA A 303 12.06 19.77 1.46
N SER A 304 11.13 18.83 1.68
CA SER A 304 9.98 18.62 0.79
C SER A 304 9.09 19.85 0.59
N LYS A 305 9.01 20.80 1.55
CA LYS A 305 8.31 22.08 1.35
C LYS A 305 8.99 22.96 0.30
N SER A 306 10.31 23.13 0.35
CA SER A 306 11.02 23.97 -0.62
C SER A 306 11.05 23.37 -2.03
N LYS A 307 10.99 22.03 -2.11
CA LYS A 307 10.81 21.24 -3.35
C LYS A 307 9.35 21.16 -3.82
N ASN A 308 8.41 21.84 -3.16
CA ASN A 308 6.97 21.83 -3.47
C ASN A 308 6.32 20.42 -3.39
N MET A 309 6.98 19.48 -2.71
CA MET A 309 6.59 18.08 -2.48
C MET A 309 5.95 17.85 -1.08
N PHE A 310 5.55 18.93 -0.41
CA PHE A 310 4.69 18.91 0.77
C PHE A 310 3.54 19.88 0.51
N LYS A 311 2.31 19.35 0.42
CA LYS A 311 1.09 20.12 0.13
C LYS A 311 0.02 19.87 1.18
N VAL A 312 -0.29 20.88 1.97
CA VAL A 312 -1.44 20.87 2.91
C VAL A 312 -2.71 21.23 2.16
N PHE A 313 -3.82 20.55 2.47
CA PHE A 313 -5.15 20.84 1.93
C PHE A 313 -6.25 20.48 2.95
N GLU A 314 -7.47 20.91 2.66
CA GLU A 314 -8.66 20.56 3.42
C GLU A 314 -9.61 19.75 2.56
N VAL A 315 -10.21 18.71 3.16
CA VAL A 315 -11.33 17.98 2.58
C VAL A 315 -12.61 18.63 3.09
N LEU A 316 -13.44 19.07 2.16
CA LEU A 316 -14.75 19.66 2.44
C LEU A 316 -15.85 18.61 2.33
N ASP A 317 -17.02 18.89 2.91
CA ASP A 317 -18.22 18.06 2.74
C ASP A 317 -18.63 17.98 1.26
#